data_AF-A0A1V5VBT0-F1
#
_entry.id   AF-A0A1V5VBT0-F1
#
_cell.length_a   1.000
_cell.length_b   1.000
_cell.length_c   1.000
_cell.angle_alpha   90.00
_cell.angle_beta   90.00
_cell.angle_gamma   90.00
#
_symmetry.space_group_name_H-M   'P 1'
#
loop_
_entity.id
_entity.type
_entity.pdbx_description
1 polymer ?
#
loop_
_entity_poly.entity_id
_entity_poly.type
_entity_poly.pdbx_seq_one_letter_code
_entity_poly.pdbx_strand_id
1 'polypeptide(L)'
;MNRSILIVICDFLVLSALSLSNGIVQPSTKPVAGFASRAETVSVEKMHTELKKRAALRDEKEQLDAELAVLKESLAKQASRTGVAQSEKERLAAELAVLKESLARQTEQAGVRQREQEKNIGEVRKEYARMQEKAVQLERQLAGAQNELQQKRDALARRETEVKNIQGRYDAAVGELQAVSGQARQAEQKLSFTSGKLQTTEKELQDRRSRTEELSRELLLARQEASRLSAELENARGMLSRAGSDLNAANRSLEETRKELTLTGKNLAVSQAMLTQTRQAVETREKDLRFTREQLQKADALLRSDAWTSYSRAVHELSYHLKNERVMNSFDLKKTLYLPEVKINGKNFLVTSFASITGLDGSISGFTRVVELSYRNRLLSSETEAVPLTGPILSLGEERNVCLIPLRKQGGEPLIPISFAELKKRGLQNLTLFKTGTFGKETAPLDDRCSLGLNAAAPHYLIIRNAIRNSSELPAEVGDFVISKEGAFVGVVVRVRSDAYGRSQEAFCYLFPPAVRWTDAREIPLTKAAGEKLYSGFAEAVNQIQQKLSDAGK
;
A
#
# COMPACT_ATOMS: atom_id res chain seq x y z
N MET A 1 -18.55 -136.78 46.79
CA MET A 1 -19.48 -137.92 46.61
C MET A 1 -18.86 -138.82 45.56
N ASN A 2 -18.24 -139.98 45.84
CA ASN A 2 -18.65 -141.26 46.52
C ASN A 2 -19.00 -142.33 45.45
N ARG A 3 -18.57 -143.63 45.40
CA ARG A 3 -17.95 -144.62 46.36
C ARG A 3 -16.93 -145.62 45.69
N SER A 4 -16.67 -146.83 46.25
CA SER A 4 -15.38 -147.60 46.18
C SER A 4 -15.43 -149.16 46.38
N ILE A 5 -14.34 -149.91 46.03
CA ILE A 5 -13.75 -151.17 46.66
C ILE A 5 -14.41 -152.58 46.46
N LEU A 6 -13.81 -153.79 46.66
CA LEU A 6 -12.52 -154.48 46.27
C LEU A 6 -12.42 -155.99 46.79
N ILE A 7 -11.48 -156.84 46.28
CA ILE A 7 -10.93 -158.16 46.82
C ILE A 7 -11.80 -159.46 46.71
N VAL A 8 -11.41 -160.75 46.44
CA VAL A 8 -10.21 -161.54 45.92
C VAL A 8 -9.51 -162.61 46.88
N ILE A 9 -9.00 -163.76 46.33
CA ILE A 9 -7.81 -164.65 46.75
C ILE A 9 -7.97 -166.15 47.32
N CYS A 10 -6.87 -166.98 47.50
CA CYS A 10 -6.71 -168.51 47.60
C CYS A 10 -5.89 -169.11 48.86
N ASP A 11 -5.29 -170.34 49.09
CA ASP A 11 -4.88 -171.65 48.40
C ASP A 11 -4.34 -172.86 49.36
N PHE A 12 -3.77 -174.03 48.86
CA PHE A 12 -2.84 -175.13 49.47
C PHE A 12 -3.33 -176.41 50.32
N LEU A 13 -2.62 -177.57 50.67
CA LEU A 13 -1.64 -178.62 50.10
C LEU A 13 -1.30 -179.89 51.07
N VAL A 14 -0.41 -180.92 50.74
CA VAL A 14 0.36 -182.00 51.60
C VAL A 14 -0.28 -183.44 51.96
N LEU A 15 0.27 -184.70 52.25
CA LEU A 15 1.51 -185.64 52.23
C LEU A 15 1.13 -187.22 52.13
N SER A 16 1.73 -188.42 52.53
CA SER A 16 2.83 -189.08 53.39
C SER A 16 3.18 -190.64 53.08
N ALA A 17 3.90 -191.51 53.90
CA ALA A 17 4.43 -192.93 53.56
C ALA A 17 4.79 -194.06 54.68
N LEU A 18 5.21 -195.34 54.30
CA LEU A 18 5.95 -196.53 55.00
C LEU A 18 5.20 -197.84 55.56
N SER A 19 5.71 -199.09 55.94
CA SER A 19 6.82 -200.10 55.58
C SER A 19 6.94 -201.50 56.40
N LEU A 20 7.56 -202.63 55.86
CA LEU A 20 8.30 -203.86 56.46
C LEU A 20 7.75 -205.33 56.90
N SER A 21 8.45 -206.45 56.49
CA SER A 21 8.83 -207.84 57.08
C SER A 21 7.95 -209.16 57.38
N ASN A 22 8.50 -210.37 57.00
CA ASN A 22 8.52 -211.84 57.47
C ASN A 22 7.35 -212.77 58.05
N GLY A 23 7.25 -214.07 57.60
CA GLY A 23 7.14 -215.31 58.47
C GLY A 23 6.09 -216.51 58.35
N ILE A 24 6.52 -217.76 58.00
CA ILE A 24 6.30 -219.14 58.65
C ILE A 24 4.98 -220.06 58.66
N VAL A 25 5.08 -221.33 58.15
CA VAL A 25 4.59 -222.73 58.60
C VAL A 25 3.17 -223.42 58.39
N GLN A 26 3.19 -224.64 57.73
CA GLN A 26 2.39 -225.95 57.83
C GLN A 26 0.82 -226.07 57.77
N PRO A 27 0.18 -227.31 57.69
CA PRO A 27 0.63 -228.73 57.43
C PRO A 27 -0.20 -229.61 56.42
N SER A 28 0.27 -230.87 56.17
CA SER A 28 -0.47 -232.11 55.76
C SER A 28 -0.95 -232.33 54.28
N THR A 29 -1.12 -233.53 53.68
CA THR A 29 -0.56 -234.92 53.86
C THR A 29 -0.88 -235.86 52.65
N LYS A 30 0.11 -236.62 52.12
CA LYS A 30 0.06 -238.03 51.59
C LYS A 30 -0.94 -238.43 50.43
N PRO A 31 -0.86 -239.65 49.80
CA PRO A 31 0.27 -240.60 49.57
C PRO A 31 0.29 -241.38 48.19
N VAL A 32 1.26 -242.32 48.03
CA VAL A 32 1.28 -243.58 47.20
C VAL A 32 1.56 -243.56 45.66
N ALA A 33 2.60 -244.36 45.26
CA ALA A 33 2.88 -245.21 44.06
C ALA A 33 2.44 -244.86 42.60
N GLY A 34 3.10 -245.37 41.53
CA GLY A 34 4.28 -246.25 41.44
C GLY A 34 4.61 -246.79 40.03
N PHE A 35 5.50 -247.81 39.98
CA PHE A 35 5.98 -248.76 38.94
C PHE A 35 5.28 -248.88 37.55
N ALA A 36 5.88 -249.47 36.49
CA ALA A 36 7.29 -249.73 36.07
C ALA A 36 7.30 -250.60 34.78
N SER A 37 8.48 -250.81 34.19
CA SER A 37 8.79 -251.77 33.11
C SER A 37 8.90 -253.25 33.56
N ARG A 38 9.09 -254.16 32.58
CA ARG A 38 9.92 -255.39 32.64
C ARG A 38 11.10 -255.21 33.62
N ALA A 39 11.63 -256.25 34.24
CA ALA A 39 12.20 -257.36 33.48
C ALA A 39 12.45 -258.65 34.28
N GLU A 40 12.03 -259.77 33.70
CA GLU A 40 12.67 -261.09 33.75
C GLU A 40 11.87 -262.03 32.80
N THR A 41 12.39 -263.04 32.09
CA THR A 41 13.57 -263.88 32.29
C THR A 41 14.17 -264.40 30.96
N VAL A 42 15.49 -264.60 30.91
CA VAL A 42 16.20 -265.86 30.57
C VAL A 42 15.74 -266.76 29.39
N SER A 43 16.68 -266.97 28.43
CA SER A 43 16.92 -268.16 27.55
C SER A 43 15.90 -268.49 26.43
N VAL A 44 16.24 -269.14 25.30
CA VAL A 44 17.19 -270.25 25.05
C VAL A 44 16.69 -271.53 25.76
N GLU A 45 16.93 -272.73 25.20
CA GLU A 45 16.66 -273.96 25.96
C GLU A 45 17.84 -274.27 26.88
N LYS A 46 17.72 -275.44 27.47
CA LYS A 46 18.78 -276.35 27.85
C LYS A 46 19.83 -276.58 26.73
N MET A 47 19.55 -276.27 25.43
CA MET A 47 20.41 -275.35 24.62
C MET A 47 19.78 -274.78 23.32
N HIS A 48 18.85 -275.44 22.60
CA HIS A 48 18.41 -275.04 21.24
C HIS A 48 17.03 -274.31 21.09
N THR A 49 16.14 -274.29 22.09
CA THR A 49 14.89 -273.48 22.07
C THR A 49 15.14 -271.97 22.00
N GLU A 50 15.21 -271.54 20.75
CA GLU A 50 14.51 -270.36 20.23
C GLU A 50 15.13 -269.00 20.51
N LEU A 51 15.96 -268.84 21.53
CA LEU A 51 16.77 -267.65 21.82
C LEU A 51 15.99 -266.33 22.05
N LYS A 52 14.65 -266.34 21.87
CA LYS A 52 13.70 -265.22 21.91
C LYS A 52 13.87 -264.29 23.12
N LYS A 53 14.15 -264.84 24.31
CA LYS A 53 14.11 -264.07 25.57
C LYS A 53 15.40 -263.27 25.86
N ARG A 54 16.44 -263.35 25.02
CA ARG A 54 17.58 -262.40 25.07
C ARG A 54 17.31 -261.06 24.38
N ALA A 55 16.38 -261.01 23.41
CA ALA A 55 15.96 -259.74 22.80
C ALA A 55 15.25 -258.86 23.84
N ALA A 56 14.25 -259.44 24.51
CA ALA A 56 13.37 -258.77 25.49
C ALA A 56 14.06 -258.12 26.72
N LEU A 57 15.37 -258.31 26.92
CA LEU A 57 16.14 -257.66 27.98
C LEU A 57 16.87 -256.38 27.52
N ARG A 58 16.83 -256.02 26.23
CA ARG A 58 17.29 -254.70 25.76
C ARG A 58 16.15 -253.68 25.76
N ASP A 59 15.02 -254.01 25.14
CA ASP A 59 13.95 -253.05 24.83
C ASP A 59 13.37 -252.32 26.06
N GLU A 60 13.46 -252.87 27.28
CA GLU A 60 13.01 -252.19 28.50
C GLU A 60 14.12 -251.74 29.45
N LYS A 61 15.39 -251.96 29.10
CA LYS A 61 16.40 -250.98 29.51
C LYS A 61 16.21 -249.67 28.71
N GLU A 62 15.89 -249.78 27.42
CA GLU A 62 15.61 -248.62 26.56
C GLU A 62 14.38 -247.82 27.03
N GLN A 63 13.32 -248.46 27.54
CA GLN A 63 12.19 -247.72 28.15
C GLN A 63 12.59 -246.97 29.42
N LEU A 64 13.33 -247.59 30.36
CA LEU A 64 13.79 -246.90 31.57
C LEU A 64 14.76 -245.75 31.28
N ASP A 65 15.67 -245.93 30.31
CA ASP A 65 16.57 -244.85 29.86
C ASP A 65 15.78 -243.72 29.13
N ALA A 66 14.66 -244.02 28.46
CA ALA A 66 13.78 -243.03 27.84
C ALA A 66 12.98 -242.20 28.86
N GLU A 67 12.39 -242.82 29.90
CA GLU A 67 11.67 -242.08 30.95
C GLU A 67 12.59 -241.12 31.71
N LEU A 68 13.86 -241.51 31.91
CA LEU A 68 14.89 -240.68 32.54
C LEU A 68 15.30 -239.47 31.68
N ALA A 69 15.14 -239.53 30.36
CA ALA A 69 15.40 -238.40 29.47
C ALA A 69 14.32 -237.32 29.60
N VAL A 70 13.04 -237.72 29.58
CA VAL A 70 11.89 -236.80 29.68
C VAL A 70 11.89 -236.03 31.01
N LEU A 71 12.25 -236.70 32.11
CA LEU A 71 12.36 -236.08 33.44
C LEU A 71 13.54 -235.09 33.58
N LYS A 72 14.55 -235.13 32.70
CA LYS A 72 15.61 -234.12 32.67
C LYS A 72 15.21 -232.88 31.86
N GLU A 73 14.47 -233.05 30.76
CA GLU A 73 14.05 -231.92 29.92
C GLU A 73 12.96 -231.06 30.60
N SER A 74 12.07 -231.69 31.39
CA SER A 74 11.06 -230.96 32.17
C SER A 74 11.70 -230.06 33.25
N LEU A 75 12.74 -230.53 33.93
CA LEU A 75 13.48 -229.74 34.92
C LEU A 75 14.21 -228.54 34.27
N ALA A 76 14.84 -228.74 33.11
CA ALA A 76 15.54 -227.69 32.37
C ALA A 76 14.61 -226.53 31.97
N LYS A 77 13.35 -226.83 31.61
CA LYS A 77 12.32 -225.82 31.27
C LYS A 77 11.81 -225.01 32.46
N GLN A 78 12.07 -225.44 33.70
CA GLN A 78 11.68 -224.69 34.89
C GLN A 78 12.72 -223.62 35.29
N ALA A 79 13.99 -223.82 34.95
CA ALA A 79 15.08 -222.88 35.24
C ALA A 79 15.08 -221.62 34.34
N SER A 80 14.56 -221.71 33.10
CA SER A 80 14.57 -220.57 32.16
C SER A 80 13.51 -219.51 32.46
N ARG A 81 12.43 -219.85 33.18
CA ARG A 81 11.32 -218.92 33.46
C ARG A 81 11.61 -217.91 34.57
N THR A 82 12.52 -218.19 35.50
CA THR A 82 12.90 -217.25 36.57
C THR A 82 13.82 -216.13 36.09
N GLY A 83 14.61 -216.36 35.04
CA GLY A 83 15.53 -215.33 34.50
C GLY A 83 14.84 -214.13 33.85
N VAL A 84 13.65 -214.32 33.26
CA VAL A 84 12.94 -213.27 32.52
C VAL A 84 12.25 -212.26 33.45
N ALA A 85 11.73 -212.71 34.60
CA ALA A 85 10.98 -211.87 35.53
C ALA A 85 11.86 -210.82 36.26
N GLN A 86 13.17 -210.99 36.26
CA GLN A 86 14.10 -210.10 36.97
C GLN A 86 14.40 -208.81 36.17
N SER A 87 14.52 -208.91 34.85
CA SER A 87 15.02 -207.82 33.98
C SER A 87 13.98 -206.74 33.64
N GLU A 88 12.68 -207.07 33.67
CA GLU A 88 11.62 -206.07 33.45
C GLU A 88 11.55 -205.04 34.59
N LYS A 89 11.89 -205.44 35.81
CA LYS A 89 11.80 -204.59 37.02
C LYS A 89 12.82 -203.46 37.02
N GLU A 90 14.02 -203.69 36.50
CA GLU A 90 15.07 -202.68 36.40
C GLU A 90 14.75 -201.63 35.31
N ARG A 91 14.10 -202.06 34.22
CA ARG A 91 13.70 -201.17 33.12
C ARG A 91 12.67 -200.11 33.56
N LEU A 92 11.65 -200.52 34.32
CA LEU A 92 10.62 -199.61 34.85
C LEU A 92 11.16 -198.61 35.89
N ALA A 93 12.26 -198.92 36.57
CA ALA A 93 12.89 -197.99 37.51
C ALA A 93 13.56 -196.79 36.81
N ALA A 94 14.05 -196.98 35.57
CA ALA A 94 14.72 -195.93 34.81
C ALA A 94 13.75 -194.86 34.26
N GLU A 95 12.59 -195.26 33.74
CA GLU A 95 11.62 -194.34 33.13
C GLU A 95 11.03 -193.35 34.15
N LEU A 96 10.86 -193.78 35.41
CA LEU A 96 10.36 -192.94 36.51
C LEU A 96 11.32 -191.83 36.96
N ALA A 97 12.62 -191.92 36.62
CA ALA A 97 13.58 -190.85 36.88
C ALA A 97 13.44 -189.71 35.85
N VAL A 98 13.39 -190.04 34.56
CA VAL A 98 13.33 -189.08 33.44
C VAL A 98 12.05 -188.23 33.50
N LEU A 99 10.92 -188.83 33.87
CA LEU A 99 9.64 -188.14 34.00
C LEU A 99 9.57 -187.08 35.12
N LYS A 100 10.44 -187.16 36.14
CA LYS A 100 10.49 -186.15 37.21
C LYS A 100 11.26 -184.90 36.79
N GLU A 101 12.30 -185.06 35.99
CA GLU A 101 13.13 -183.92 35.55
C GLU A 101 12.45 -183.09 34.45
N SER A 102 11.69 -183.72 33.55
CA SER A 102 10.93 -183.00 32.51
C SER A 102 9.84 -182.10 33.09
N LEU A 103 9.15 -182.55 34.14
CA LEU A 103 8.06 -181.80 34.77
C LEU A 103 8.57 -180.53 35.48
N ALA A 104 9.71 -180.61 36.16
CA ALA A 104 10.32 -179.46 36.85
C ALA A 104 10.69 -178.31 35.89
N ARG A 105 11.19 -178.65 34.68
CA ARG A 105 11.57 -177.66 33.68
C ARG A 105 10.38 -176.94 33.04
N GLN A 106 9.17 -177.51 33.05
CA GLN A 106 7.97 -176.84 32.55
C GLN A 106 7.44 -175.76 33.51
N THR A 107 7.48 -176.00 34.82
CA THR A 107 6.92 -175.06 35.81
C THR A 107 7.66 -173.73 35.87
N GLU A 108 8.99 -173.74 35.68
CA GLU A 108 9.81 -172.52 35.72
C GLU A 108 9.57 -171.60 34.52
N GLN A 109 9.42 -172.17 33.31
CA GLN A 109 9.14 -171.39 32.09
C GLN A 109 7.78 -170.69 32.09
N ALA A 110 6.79 -171.24 32.80
CA ALA A 110 5.47 -170.62 32.93
C ALA A 110 5.52 -169.30 33.74
N GLY A 111 6.24 -169.30 34.87
CA GLY A 111 6.29 -168.16 35.78
C GLY A 111 6.98 -166.91 35.22
N VAL A 112 7.89 -167.06 34.26
CA VAL A 112 8.57 -165.93 33.61
C VAL A 112 7.61 -165.16 32.69
N ARG A 113 6.89 -165.87 31.80
CA ARG A 113 5.99 -165.27 30.79
C ARG A 113 4.87 -164.44 31.40
N GLN A 114 4.37 -164.85 32.56
CA GLN A 114 3.26 -164.18 33.24
C GLN A 114 3.65 -162.78 33.74
N ARG A 115 4.90 -162.59 34.18
CA ARG A 115 5.41 -161.30 34.70
C ARG A 115 5.71 -160.26 33.60
N GLU A 116 5.91 -160.69 32.35
CA GLU A 116 6.08 -159.75 31.23
C GLU A 116 4.75 -159.15 30.76
N GLN A 117 3.68 -159.94 30.75
CA GLN A 117 2.35 -159.47 30.32
C GLN A 117 1.80 -158.36 31.23
N GLU A 118 1.99 -158.46 32.54
CA GLU A 118 1.52 -157.45 33.51
C GLU A 118 2.20 -156.08 33.32
N LYS A 119 3.49 -156.05 32.96
CA LYS A 119 4.23 -154.80 32.70
C LYS A 119 3.66 -154.06 31.50
N ASN A 120 3.48 -154.74 30.36
CA ASN A 120 3.04 -154.11 29.12
C ASN A 120 1.65 -153.47 29.26
N ILE A 121 0.72 -154.12 29.99
CA ILE A 121 -0.61 -153.56 30.28
C ILE A 121 -0.52 -152.29 31.15
N GLY A 122 0.46 -152.21 32.05
CA GLY A 122 0.70 -151.06 32.90
C GLY A 122 1.24 -149.82 32.16
N GLU A 123 1.88 -149.98 31.01
CA GLU A 123 2.44 -148.89 30.20
C GLU A 123 1.39 -148.30 29.26
N VAL A 124 0.66 -149.14 28.50
CA VAL A 124 -0.42 -148.71 27.59
C VAL A 124 -1.48 -147.85 28.31
N ARG A 125 -1.81 -148.18 29.57
CA ARG A 125 -2.74 -147.38 30.39
C ARG A 125 -2.22 -145.96 30.68
N LYS A 126 -0.90 -145.77 30.84
CA LYS A 126 -0.30 -144.44 31.08
C LYS A 126 -0.28 -143.60 29.81
N GLU A 127 -0.10 -144.23 28.64
CA GLU A 127 -0.15 -143.53 27.36
C GLU A 127 -1.57 -143.06 27.01
N TYR A 128 -2.58 -143.91 27.24
CA TYR A 128 -3.98 -143.55 26.99
C TYR A 128 -4.44 -142.35 27.85
N ALA A 129 -4.06 -142.30 29.13
CA ALA A 129 -4.35 -141.16 30.00
C ALA A 129 -3.70 -139.85 29.47
N ARG A 130 -2.41 -139.90 29.10
CA ARG A 130 -1.69 -138.76 28.48
C ARG A 130 -2.31 -138.31 27.16
N MET A 131 -2.95 -139.22 26.42
CA MET A 131 -3.66 -138.90 25.18
C MET A 131 -4.96 -138.13 25.45
N GLN A 132 -5.74 -138.54 26.46
CA GLN A 132 -6.96 -137.81 26.86
C GLN A 132 -6.66 -136.41 27.39
N GLU A 133 -5.62 -136.22 28.21
CA GLU A 133 -5.20 -134.89 28.67
C GLU A 133 -4.85 -133.95 27.51
N LYS A 134 -4.14 -134.46 26.49
CA LYS A 134 -3.82 -133.69 25.26
C LYS A 134 -5.07 -133.34 24.45
N ALA A 135 -6.05 -134.25 24.35
CA ALA A 135 -7.31 -133.97 23.65
C ALA A 135 -8.06 -132.79 24.30
N VAL A 136 -8.23 -132.83 25.62
CA VAL A 136 -8.90 -131.74 26.38
C VAL A 136 -8.13 -130.41 26.30
N GLN A 137 -6.79 -130.45 26.22
CA GLN A 137 -5.99 -129.25 25.98
C GLN A 137 -6.22 -128.67 24.56
N LEU A 138 -6.26 -129.53 23.54
CA LEU A 138 -6.51 -129.11 22.15
C LEU A 138 -7.92 -128.54 21.96
N GLU A 139 -8.95 -129.15 22.56
CA GLU A 139 -10.32 -128.63 22.54
C GLU A 139 -10.41 -127.22 23.15
N ARG A 140 -9.73 -126.98 24.29
CA ARG A 140 -9.65 -125.65 24.92
C ARG A 140 -8.90 -124.64 24.06
N GLN A 141 -7.80 -125.04 23.42
CA GLN A 141 -7.06 -124.17 22.50
C GLN A 141 -7.90 -123.81 21.27
N LEU A 142 -8.65 -124.77 20.72
CA LEU A 142 -9.48 -124.57 19.54
C LEU A 142 -10.69 -123.66 19.86
N ALA A 143 -11.34 -123.83 21.00
CA ALA A 143 -12.38 -122.92 21.49
C ALA A 143 -11.84 -121.50 21.77
N GLY A 144 -10.61 -121.39 22.30
CA GLY A 144 -9.92 -120.10 22.46
C GLY A 144 -9.68 -119.40 21.12
N ALA A 145 -9.13 -120.13 20.14
CA ALA A 145 -8.86 -119.62 18.79
C ALA A 145 -10.15 -119.23 18.04
N GLN A 146 -11.25 -119.96 18.23
CA GLN A 146 -12.56 -119.60 17.68
C GLN A 146 -13.09 -118.28 18.27
N ASN A 147 -12.99 -118.09 19.58
CA ASN A 147 -13.39 -116.85 20.25
C ASN A 147 -12.52 -115.66 19.80
N GLU A 148 -11.21 -115.83 19.70
CA GLU A 148 -10.31 -114.80 19.13
C GLU A 148 -10.65 -114.46 17.68
N LEU A 149 -10.94 -115.46 16.85
CA LEU A 149 -11.31 -115.27 15.45
C LEU A 149 -12.62 -114.49 15.31
N GLN A 150 -13.61 -114.78 16.16
CA GLN A 150 -14.87 -114.05 16.16
C GLN A 150 -14.69 -112.60 16.63
N GLN A 151 -13.92 -112.36 17.71
CA GLN A 151 -13.59 -111.01 18.14
C GLN A 151 -12.84 -110.21 17.05
N LYS A 152 -11.92 -110.85 16.32
CA LYS A 152 -11.21 -110.23 15.19
C LYS A 152 -12.13 -109.93 14.00
N ARG A 153 -13.15 -110.77 13.73
CA ARG A 153 -14.20 -110.49 12.73
C ARG A 153 -15.09 -109.33 13.14
N ASP A 154 -15.56 -109.30 14.38
CA ASP A 154 -16.42 -108.22 14.89
C ASP A 154 -15.66 -106.88 14.93
N ALA A 155 -14.37 -106.91 15.26
CA ALA A 155 -13.49 -105.74 15.18
C ALA A 155 -13.21 -105.29 13.74
N LEU A 156 -13.09 -106.21 12.78
CA LEU A 156 -12.93 -105.88 11.36
C LEU A 156 -14.21 -105.24 10.81
N ALA A 157 -15.39 -105.82 11.05
CA ALA A 157 -16.66 -105.25 10.62
C ALA A 157 -16.90 -103.84 11.18
N ARG A 158 -16.54 -103.60 12.45
CA ARG A 158 -16.56 -102.25 13.04
C ARG A 158 -15.64 -101.30 12.29
N ARG A 159 -14.39 -101.69 12.01
CA ARG A 159 -13.45 -100.88 11.21
C ARG A 159 -13.93 -100.63 9.79
N GLU A 160 -14.57 -101.59 9.14
CA GLU A 160 -15.19 -101.40 7.81
C GLU A 160 -16.31 -100.35 7.85
N THR A 161 -17.17 -100.38 8.87
CA THR A 161 -18.18 -99.31 9.05
C THR A 161 -17.57 -97.96 9.40
N GLU A 162 -16.48 -97.93 10.17
CA GLU A 162 -15.76 -96.72 10.54
C GLU A 162 -15.06 -96.10 9.31
N VAL A 163 -14.37 -96.90 8.51
CA VAL A 163 -13.77 -96.46 7.23
C VAL A 163 -14.84 -95.94 6.28
N LYS A 164 -15.99 -96.62 6.14
CA LYS A 164 -17.10 -96.15 5.30
C LYS A 164 -17.69 -94.81 5.79
N ASN A 165 -17.79 -94.63 7.11
CA ASN A 165 -18.23 -93.37 7.71
C ASN A 165 -17.20 -92.24 7.55
N ILE A 166 -15.90 -92.57 7.60
CA ILE A 166 -14.80 -91.62 7.33
C ILE A 166 -14.79 -91.22 5.85
N GLN A 167 -14.99 -92.17 4.93
CA GLN A 167 -15.14 -91.89 3.49
C GLN A 167 -16.31 -90.95 3.23
N GLY A 168 -17.51 -91.26 3.74
CA GLY A 168 -18.68 -90.38 3.57
C GLY A 168 -18.48 -88.97 4.15
N ARG A 169 -17.73 -88.83 5.25
CA ARG A 169 -17.34 -87.52 5.81
C ARG A 169 -16.28 -86.81 4.97
N TYR A 170 -15.34 -87.55 4.39
CA TYR A 170 -14.31 -87.01 3.51
C TYR A 170 -14.93 -86.49 2.21
N ASP A 171 -15.80 -87.27 1.58
CA ASP A 171 -16.51 -86.88 0.35
C ASP A 171 -17.40 -85.65 0.58
N ALA A 172 -18.09 -85.59 1.72
CA ALA A 172 -18.85 -84.41 2.14
C ALA A 172 -17.94 -83.18 2.35
N ALA A 173 -16.83 -83.32 3.07
CA ALA A 173 -15.87 -82.23 3.29
C ALA A 173 -15.19 -81.75 1.99
N VAL A 174 -14.94 -82.65 1.04
CA VAL A 174 -14.46 -82.30 -0.31
C VAL A 174 -15.54 -81.53 -1.09
N GLY A 175 -16.81 -81.95 -1.01
CA GLY A 175 -17.94 -81.22 -1.61
C GLY A 175 -18.12 -79.82 -1.03
N GLU A 176 -18.06 -79.68 0.30
CA GLU A 176 -18.10 -78.39 1.00
C GLU A 176 -16.91 -77.51 0.62
N LEU A 177 -15.68 -78.06 0.57
CA LEU A 177 -14.48 -77.32 0.18
C LEU A 177 -14.55 -76.85 -1.29
N GLN A 178 -15.10 -77.66 -2.20
CA GLN A 178 -15.35 -77.26 -3.59
C GLN A 178 -16.40 -76.15 -3.68
N ALA A 179 -17.50 -76.24 -2.92
CA ALA A 179 -18.52 -75.20 -2.87
C ALA A 179 -17.97 -73.88 -2.31
N VAL A 180 -17.22 -73.93 -1.20
CA VAL A 180 -16.54 -72.76 -0.61
C VAL A 180 -15.50 -72.18 -1.55
N SER A 181 -14.71 -73.00 -2.27
CA SER A 181 -13.75 -72.51 -3.27
C SER A 181 -14.45 -71.84 -4.47
N GLY A 182 -15.59 -72.38 -4.92
CA GLY A 182 -16.42 -71.76 -5.94
C GLY A 182 -17.00 -70.41 -5.50
N GLN A 183 -17.50 -70.33 -4.25
CA GLN A 183 -17.98 -69.08 -3.65
C GLN A 183 -16.85 -68.05 -3.47
N ALA A 184 -15.67 -68.48 -3.00
CA ALA A 184 -14.50 -67.63 -2.85
C ALA A 184 -14.05 -67.04 -4.19
N ARG A 185 -13.92 -67.85 -5.25
CA ARG A 185 -13.61 -67.38 -6.61
C ARG A 185 -14.65 -66.40 -7.14
N GLN A 186 -15.94 -66.64 -6.88
CA GLN A 186 -16.99 -65.71 -7.27
C GLN A 186 -16.92 -64.39 -6.47
N ALA A 187 -16.54 -64.44 -5.19
CA ALA A 187 -16.31 -63.28 -4.35
C ALA A 187 -15.07 -62.48 -4.82
N GLU A 188 -13.96 -63.14 -5.14
CA GLU A 188 -12.75 -62.55 -5.73
C GLU A 188 -13.07 -61.84 -7.06
N GLN A 189 -13.82 -62.48 -7.96
CA GLN A 189 -14.26 -61.87 -9.22
C GLN A 189 -15.17 -60.65 -8.98
N LYS A 190 -16.11 -60.74 -8.04
CA LYS A 190 -16.97 -59.61 -7.64
C LYS A 190 -16.14 -58.46 -7.04
N LEU A 191 -15.19 -58.76 -6.15
CA LEU A 191 -14.31 -57.77 -5.51
C LEU A 191 -13.37 -57.11 -6.53
N SER A 192 -12.82 -57.86 -7.48
CA SER A 192 -12.03 -57.32 -8.58
C SER A 192 -12.86 -56.37 -9.47
N PHE A 193 -14.08 -56.78 -9.82
CA PHE A 193 -15.00 -55.95 -10.61
C PHE A 193 -15.48 -54.70 -9.86
N THR A 194 -15.77 -54.78 -8.56
CA THR A 194 -16.13 -53.61 -7.75
C THR A 194 -14.94 -52.71 -7.47
N SER A 195 -13.72 -53.26 -7.31
CA SER A 195 -12.48 -52.48 -7.16
C SER A 195 -12.15 -51.72 -8.45
N GLY A 196 -12.22 -52.37 -9.61
CA GLY A 196 -12.06 -51.69 -10.91
C GLY A 196 -13.11 -50.60 -11.12
N LYS A 197 -14.38 -50.86 -10.78
CA LYS A 197 -15.42 -49.83 -10.80
C LYS A 197 -15.14 -48.69 -9.84
N LEU A 198 -14.74 -48.97 -8.60
CA LEU A 198 -14.38 -47.97 -7.59
C LEU A 198 -13.26 -47.08 -8.12
N GLN A 199 -12.17 -47.67 -8.63
CA GLN A 199 -11.05 -46.95 -9.22
C GLN A 199 -11.46 -46.06 -10.41
N THR A 200 -12.38 -46.51 -11.27
CA THR A 200 -12.93 -45.64 -12.32
C THR A 200 -13.77 -44.49 -11.75
N THR A 201 -14.58 -44.72 -10.73
CA THR A 201 -15.38 -43.65 -10.09
C THR A 201 -14.53 -42.68 -9.25
N GLU A 202 -13.44 -43.14 -8.65
CA GLU A 202 -12.45 -42.31 -7.96
C GLU A 202 -11.71 -41.40 -8.95
N LYS A 203 -11.31 -41.94 -10.10
CA LYS A 203 -10.72 -41.14 -11.18
C LYS A 203 -11.73 -40.13 -11.74
N GLU A 204 -12.97 -40.52 -12.03
CA GLU A 204 -14.01 -39.58 -12.45
C GLU A 204 -14.28 -38.50 -11.39
N LEU A 205 -14.25 -38.85 -10.10
CA LEU A 205 -14.41 -37.88 -9.01
C LEU A 205 -13.23 -36.92 -8.93
N GLN A 206 -12.00 -37.40 -9.14
CA GLN A 206 -10.79 -36.58 -9.22
C GLN A 206 -10.83 -35.64 -10.43
N ASP A 207 -11.18 -36.15 -11.62
CA ASP A 207 -11.32 -35.37 -12.86
C ASP A 207 -12.47 -34.34 -12.77
N ARG A 208 -13.51 -34.60 -11.96
CA ARG A 208 -14.56 -33.61 -11.64
C ARG A 208 -14.09 -32.58 -10.62
N ARG A 209 -13.31 -32.98 -9.60
CA ARG A 209 -12.73 -32.06 -8.60
C ARG A 209 -11.77 -31.06 -9.24
N SER A 210 -10.82 -31.53 -10.05
CA SER A 210 -9.87 -30.65 -10.74
C SER A 210 -10.57 -29.63 -11.64
N ARG A 211 -11.57 -30.05 -12.43
CA ARG A 211 -12.43 -29.14 -13.21
C ARG A 211 -13.23 -28.17 -12.34
N THR A 212 -13.68 -28.58 -11.16
CA THR A 212 -14.39 -27.68 -10.23
C THR A 212 -13.44 -26.65 -9.62
N GLU A 213 -12.20 -27.03 -9.30
CA GLU A 213 -11.14 -26.14 -8.83
C GLU A 213 -10.64 -25.19 -9.92
N GLU A 214 -10.65 -25.62 -11.19
CA GLU A 214 -10.35 -24.82 -12.38
C GLU A 214 -11.45 -23.78 -12.64
N LEU A 215 -12.71 -24.20 -12.76
CA LEU A 215 -13.87 -23.31 -12.88
C LEU A 215 -13.99 -22.34 -11.69
N SER A 216 -13.60 -22.77 -10.48
CA SER A 216 -13.58 -21.87 -9.30
C SER A 216 -12.49 -20.80 -9.38
N ARG A 217 -11.35 -21.10 -10.01
CA ARG A 217 -10.28 -20.13 -10.28
C ARG A 217 -10.68 -19.18 -11.41
N GLU A 218 -11.26 -19.69 -12.50
CA GLU A 218 -11.80 -18.87 -13.58
C GLU A 218 -12.89 -17.90 -13.08
N LEU A 219 -13.84 -18.40 -12.28
CA LEU A 219 -14.90 -17.58 -11.69
C LEU A 219 -14.35 -16.54 -10.70
N LEU A 220 -13.28 -16.85 -9.96
CA LEU A 220 -12.60 -15.89 -9.10
C LEU A 220 -11.94 -14.77 -9.92
N LEU A 221 -11.24 -15.11 -11.00
CA LEU A 221 -10.62 -14.14 -11.91
C LEU A 221 -11.68 -13.26 -12.60
N ALA A 222 -12.71 -13.87 -13.21
CA ALA A 222 -13.81 -13.14 -13.83
C ALA A 222 -14.54 -12.21 -12.84
N ARG A 223 -14.65 -12.60 -11.55
CA ARG A 223 -15.22 -11.76 -10.50
C ARG A 223 -14.29 -10.61 -10.09
N GLN A 224 -12.97 -10.80 -10.10
CA GLN A 224 -11.99 -9.73 -9.90
C GLN A 224 -12.01 -8.74 -11.07
N GLU A 225 -12.07 -9.23 -12.31
CA GLU A 225 -12.20 -8.41 -13.52
C GLU A 225 -13.51 -7.61 -13.53
N ALA A 226 -14.66 -8.25 -13.23
CA ALA A 226 -15.94 -7.56 -13.12
C ALA A 226 -15.93 -6.50 -12.01
N SER A 227 -15.30 -6.77 -10.86
CA SER A 227 -15.13 -5.79 -9.78
C SER A 227 -14.24 -4.63 -10.19
N ARG A 228 -13.17 -4.89 -10.96
CA ARG A 228 -12.27 -3.87 -11.50
C ARG A 228 -12.98 -2.99 -12.53
N LEU A 229 -13.67 -3.59 -13.50
CA LEU A 229 -14.44 -2.89 -14.52
C LEU A 229 -15.55 -2.04 -13.91
N SER A 230 -16.21 -2.52 -12.85
CA SER A 230 -17.19 -1.73 -12.09
C SER A 230 -16.56 -0.49 -11.43
N ALA A 231 -15.37 -0.63 -10.83
CA ALA A 231 -14.63 0.50 -10.26
C ALA A 231 -14.11 1.47 -11.33
N GLU A 232 -13.64 0.98 -12.47
CA GLU A 232 -13.25 1.82 -13.62
C GLU A 232 -14.46 2.58 -14.20
N LEU A 233 -15.64 1.94 -14.26
CA LEU A 233 -16.88 2.54 -14.73
C LEU A 233 -17.42 3.61 -13.77
N GLU A 234 -17.39 3.40 -12.45
CA GLU A 234 -17.77 4.45 -11.49
C GLU A 234 -16.75 5.60 -11.43
N ASN A 235 -15.45 5.34 -11.62
CA ASN A 235 -14.48 6.40 -11.82
C ASN A 235 -14.79 7.21 -13.10
N ALA A 236 -15.17 6.54 -14.20
CA ALA A 236 -15.60 7.21 -15.43
C ALA A 236 -16.89 8.03 -15.25
N ARG A 237 -17.88 7.51 -14.50
CA ARG A 237 -19.09 8.26 -14.11
C ARG A 237 -18.75 9.48 -13.25
N GLY A 238 -17.85 9.35 -12.28
CA GLY A 238 -17.35 10.44 -11.46
C GLY A 238 -16.66 11.53 -12.29
N MET A 239 -15.82 11.14 -13.26
CA MET A 239 -15.19 12.09 -14.19
C MET A 239 -16.20 12.78 -15.11
N LEU A 240 -17.16 12.05 -15.69
CA LEU A 240 -18.22 12.62 -16.53
C LEU A 240 -19.15 13.56 -15.74
N SER A 241 -19.46 13.21 -14.49
CA SER A 241 -20.26 14.06 -13.58
C SER A 241 -19.54 15.37 -13.24
N ARG A 242 -18.22 15.31 -12.95
CA ARG A 242 -17.38 16.50 -12.77
C ARG A 242 -17.33 17.34 -14.03
N ALA A 243 -16.97 16.76 -15.18
CA ALA A 243 -16.93 17.46 -16.46
C ALA A 243 -18.27 18.11 -16.83
N GLY A 244 -19.40 17.46 -16.52
CA GLY A 244 -20.74 18.05 -16.67
C GLY A 244 -21.00 19.21 -15.69
N SER A 245 -20.50 19.16 -14.46
CA SER A 245 -20.55 20.27 -13.51
C SER A 245 -19.67 21.44 -13.96
N ASP A 246 -18.45 21.16 -14.40
CA ASP A 246 -17.46 22.15 -14.87
C ASP A 246 -17.95 22.86 -16.14
N LEU A 247 -18.55 22.12 -17.08
CA LEU A 247 -19.18 22.67 -18.28
C LEU A 247 -20.40 23.54 -17.94
N ASN A 248 -21.19 23.17 -16.92
CA ASN A 248 -22.28 24.02 -16.42
C ASN A 248 -21.77 25.29 -15.74
N ALA A 249 -20.66 25.23 -14.99
CA ALA A 249 -20.02 26.39 -14.40
C ALA A 249 -19.44 27.33 -15.48
N ALA A 250 -18.74 26.77 -16.48
CA ALA A 250 -18.23 27.51 -17.62
C ALA A 250 -19.35 28.21 -18.40
N ASN A 251 -20.47 27.53 -18.68
CA ASN A 251 -21.63 28.12 -19.34
C ASN A 251 -22.25 29.29 -18.54
N ARG A 252 -22.27 29.23 -17.20
CA ARG A 252 -22.74 30.35 -16.36
C ARG A 252 -21.80 31.55 -16.47
N SER A 253 -20.49 31.34 -16.37
CA SER A 253 -19.49 32.39 -16.53
C SER A 253 -19.51 33.01 -17.95
N LEU A 254 -19.80 32.20 -18.98
CA LEU A 254 -19.98 32.67 -20.35
C LEU A 254 -21.25 33.54 -20.49
N GLU A 255 -22.34 33.20 -19.81
CA GLU A 255 -23.54 34.05 -19.74
C GLU A 255 -23.36 35.32 -18.89
N GLU A 256 -22.51 35.29 -17.86
CA GLU A 256 -22.16 36.47 -17.06
C GLU A 256 -21.29 37.44 -17.87
N THR A 257 -20.20 36.95 -18.47
CA THR A 257 -19.34 37.76 -19.35
C THR A 257 -20.08 38.28 -20.59
N ARG A 258 -21.07 37.55 -21.13
CA ARG A 258 -22.01 38.08 -22.15
C ARG A 258 -22.81 39.27 -21.63
N LYS A 259 -23.38 39.19 -20.42
CA LYS A 259 -24.14 40.30 -19.83
C LYS A 259 -23.24 41.51 -19.60
N GLU A 260 -22.04 41.32 -19.06
CA GLU A 260 -21.03 42.37 -18.91
C GLU A 260 -20.62 43.00 -20.24
N LEU A 261 -20.47 42.20 -21.31
CA LEU A 261 -20.19 42.70 -22.65
C LEU A 261 -21.35 43.57 -23.21
N THR A 262 -22.60 43.18 -22.96
CA THR A 262 -23.75 44.03 -23.35
C THR A 262 -23.87 45.30 -22.50
N LEU A 263 -23.45 45.27 -21.23
CA LEU A 263 -23.47 46.42 -20.34
C LEU A 263 -22.35 47.41 -20.69
N THR A 264 -21.13 46.91 -20.92
CA THR A 264 -19.99 47.73 -21.37
C THR A 264 -20.24 48.33 -22.75
N GLY A 265 -20.88 47.60 -23.68
CA GLY A 265 -21.34 48.13 -24.96
C GLY A 265 -22.34 49.30 -24.82
N LYS A 266 -23.31 49.20 -23.90
CA LYS A 266 -24.23 50.30 -23.56
C LYS A 266 -23.49 51.50 -22.96
N ASN A 267 -22.58 51.25 -22.01
CA ASN A 267 -21.79 52.30 -21.36
C ASN A 267 -20.90 53.05 -22.37
N LEU A 268 -20.30 52.33 -23.33
CA LEU A 268 -19.52 52.92 -24.42
C LEU A 268 -20.38 53.84 -25.29
N ALA A 269 -21.59 53.42 -25.67
CA ALA A 269 -22.51 54.26 -26.44
C ALA A 269 -22.93 55.54 -25.68
N VAL A 270 -23.20 55.44 -24.37
CA VAL A 270 -23.48 56.60 -23.51
C VAL A 270 -22.27 57.53 -23.41
N SER A 271 -21.06 56.98 -23.22
CA SER A 271 -19.83 57.77 -23.19
C SER A 271 -19.56 58.48 -24.52
N GLN A 272 -19.80 57.82 -25.66
CA GLN A 272 -19.69 58.44 -26.98
C GLN A 272 -20.68 59.60 -27.15
N ALA A 273 -21.93 59.45 -26.68
CA ALA A 273 -22.94 60.51 -26.72
C ALA A 273 -22.58 61.71 -25.81
N MET A 274 -22.01 61.46 -24.62
CA MET A 274 -21.46 62.54 -23.80
C MET A 274 -20.27 63.24 -24.46
N LEU A 275 -19.44 62.51 -25.21
CA LEU A 275 -18.26 63.05 -25.88
C LEU A 275 -18.65 63.92 -27.10
N THR A 276 -19.70 63.57 -27.84
CA THR A 276 -20.24 64.45 -28.89
C THR A 276 -20.93 65.68 -28.30
N GLN A 277 -21.72 65.52 -27.23
CA GLN A 277 -22.37 66.65 -26.54
C GLN A 277 -21.34 67.63 -25.95
N THR A 278 -20.27 67.15 -25.31
CA THR A 278 -19.20 68.01 -24.77
C THR A 278 -18.40 68.69 -25.87
N ARG A 279 -18.14 68.03 -27.01
CA ARG A 279 -17.54 68.70 -28.19
C ARG A 279 -18.41 69.86 -28.70
N GLN A 280 -19.72 69.65 -28.83
CA GLN A 280 -20.66 70.72 -29.22
C GLN A 280 -20.65 71.88 -28.20
N ALA A 281 -20.63 71.57 -26.90
CA ALA A 281 -20.57 72.57 -25.83
C ALA A 281 -19.22 73.32 -25.73
N VAL A 282 -18.12 72.73 -26.23
CA VAL A 282 -16.85 73.44 -26.42
C VAL A 282 -16.93 74.35 -27.65
N GLU A 283 -17.49 73.87 -28.77
CA GLU A 283 -17.61 74.64 -30.01
C GLU A 283 -18.52 75.88 -29.87
N THR A 284 -19.60 75.80 -29.08
CA THR A 284 -20.41 76.98 -28.73
C THR A 284 -19.63 77.96 -27.85
N ARG A 285 -19.01 77.47 -26.77
CA ARG A 285 -18.17 78.31 -25.89
C ARG A 285 -17.04 78.99 -26.64
N GLU A 286 -16.41 78.35 -27.63
CA GLU A 286 -15.40 78.99 -28.47
C GLU A 286 -15.96 80.16 -29.28
N LYS A 287 -17.20 80.07 -29.78
CA LYS A 287 -17.87 81.15 -30.52
C LYS A 287 -18.19 82.31 -29.58
N ASP A 288 -18.71 82.01 -28.39
CA ASP A 288 -18.97 83.01 -27.34
C ASP A 288 -17.69 83.74 -26.89
N LEU A 289 -16.58 83.01 -26.76
CA LEU A 289 -15.26 83.54 -26.36
C LEU A 289 -14.62 84.38 -27.48
N ARG A 290 -14.89 84.07 -28.76
CA ARG A 290 -14.53 84.96 -29.89
C ARG A 290 -15.36 86.25 -29.88
N PHE A 291 -16.68 86.13 -29.77
CA PHE A 291 -17.59 87.28 -29.74
C PHE A 291 -17.28 88.25 -28.59
N THR A 292 -17.08 87.73 -27.37
CA THR A 292 -16.71 88.55 -26.20
C THR A 292 -15.35 89.24 -26.35
N ARG A 293 -14.37 88.60 -26.99
CA ARG A 293 -13.08 89.25 -27.34
C ARG A 293 -13.26 90.40 -28.33
N GLU A 294 -14.10 90.25 -29.36
CA GLU A 294 -14.40 91.35 -30.29
C GLU A 294 -15.07 92.53 -29.59
N GLN A 295 -16.02 92.28 -28.68
CA GLN A 295 -16.67 93.35 -27.90
C GLN A 295 -15.66 94.07 -27.01
N LEU A 296 -14.73 93.33 -26.38
CA LEU A 296 -13.67 93.92 -25.56
C LEU A 296 -12.71 94.81 -26.40
N GLN A 297 -12.34 94.38 -27.61
CA GLN A 297 -11.54 95.20 -28.53
C GLN A 297 -12.26 96.48 -28.95
N LYS A 298 -13.57 96.41 -29.22
CA LYS A 298 -14.40 97.57 -29.55
C LYS A 298 -14.49 98.55 -28.37
N ALA A 299 -14.55 98.05 -27.13
CA ALA A 299 -14.53 98.87 -25.92
C ALA A 299 -13.17 99.55 -25.67
N ASP A 300 -12.05 98.83 -25.79
CA ASP A 300 -10.70 99.41 -25.65
C ASP A 300 -10.43 100.50 -26.70
N ALA A 301 -10.85 100.30 -27.95
CA ALA A 301 -10.75 101.30 -29.00
C ALA A 301 -11.52 102.61 -28.70
N LEU A 302 -12.60 102.56 -27.92
CA LEU A 302 -13.38 103.73 -27.50
C LEU A 302 -12.79 104.46 -26.27
N LEU A 303 -11.94 103.79 -25.48
CA LEU A 303 -11.41 104.31 -24.22
C LEU A 303 -10.03 104.97 -24.35
N ARG A 304 -9.30 104.72 -25.44
CA ARG A 304 -7.98 105.33 -25.69
C ARG A 304 -8.10 106.82 -26.08
N SER A 305 -8.16 107.70 -25.08
CA SER A 305 -8.16 109.16 -25.29
C SER A 305 -6.86 109.63 -25.96
N ASP A 306 -6.97 110.58 -26.90
CA ASP A 306 -5.82 111.08 -27.65
C ASP A 306 -4.79 111.80 -26.74
N ALA A 307 -5.22 112.32 -25.59
CA ALA A 307 -4.35 112.84 -24.53
C ALA A 307 -3.23 111.86 -24.11
N TRP A 308 -3.55 110.57 -23.91
CA TRP A 308 -2.54 109.55 -23.59
C TRP A 308 -1.62 109.30 -24.79
N THR A 309 -2.19 109.23 -26.00
CA THR A 309 -1.41 109.06 -27.24
C THR A 309 -0.40 110.18 -27.44
N SER A 310 -0.83 111.45 -27.34
CA SER A 310 0.05 112.62 -27.43
C SER A 310 1.09 112.64 -26.31
N TYR A 311 0.69 112.40 -25.05
CA TYR A 311 1.64 112.33 -23.93
C TYR A 311 2.71 111.26 -24.13
N SER A 312 2.32 110.05 -24.58
CA SER A 312 3.24 108.92 -24.77
C SER A 312 4.34 109.19 -25.81
N ARG A 313 4.13 110.14 -26.73
CA ARG A 313 5.11 110.59 -27.74
C ARG A 313 5.92 111.81 -27.31
N ALA A 314 5.44 112.55 -26.31
CA ALA A 314 6.08 113.76 -25.77
C ALA A 314 6.89 113.49 -24.49
N VAL A 315 6.74 112.33 -23.84
CA VAL A 315 7.29 112.07 -22.51
C VAL A 315 8.80 111.82 -22.50
N HIS A 316 9.49 112.52 -21.59
CA HIS A 316 10.86 112.18 -21.20
C HIS A 316 10.90 111.71 -19.75
N GLU A 317 11.70 110.69 -19.51
CA GLU A 317 12.14 110.27 -18.19
C GLU A 317 13.32 111.13 -17.76
N LEU A 318 13.09 112.00 -16.77
CA LEU A 318 14.11 112.80 -16.11
C LEU A 318 14.43 112.18 -14.75
N SER A 319 15.57 111.49 -14.68
CA SER A 319 16.13 110.99 -13.43
C SER A 319 17.11 112.00 -12.84
N TYR A 320 17.07 112.21 -11.52
CA TYR A 320 18.05 113.04 -10.85
C TYR A 320 18.50 112.50 -9.49
N HIS A 321 19.75 112.83 -9.15
CA HIS A 321 20.40 112.54 -7.88
C HIS A 321 20.99 113.85 -7.34
N LEU A 322 20.57 114.24 -6.14
CA LEU A 322 21.01 115.44 -5.44
C LEU A 322 21.36 115.05 -4.01
N LYS A 323 22.62 115.25 -3.61
CA LYS A 323 23.10 115.00 -2.25
C LYS A 323 23.63 116.28 -1.62
N ASN A 324 22.99 116.68 -0.51
CA ASN A 324 23.34 117.89 0.23
C ASN A 324 23.76 117.52 1.66
N GLU A 325 25.01 117.82 2.01
CA GLU A 325 25.53 117.66 3.36
C GLU A 325 25.06 118.79 4.30
N ARG A 326 24.80 118.43 5.56
CA ARG A 326 24.58 119.33 6.69
C ARG A 326 25.10 118.70 7.97
N VAL A 327 25.41 119.53 8.97
CA VAL A 327 25.94 119.08 10.28
C VAL A 327 24.99 118.12 11.00
N MET A 328 23.68 118.34 10.92
CA MET A 328 22.66 117.47 11.53
C MET A 328 21.93 116.62 10.48
N ASN A 329 21.27 117.26 9.51
CA ASN A 329 20.36 116.60 8.57
C ASN A 329 20.94 116.62 7.14
N SER A 330 21.97 115.81 6.88
CA SER A 330 22.40 115.53 5.51
C SER A 330 21.32 114.72 4.79
N PHE A 331 21.10 114.95 3.48
CA PHE A 331 20.14 114.19 2.70
C PHE A 331 20.67 113.83 1.30
N ASP A 332 20.18 112.68 0.82
CA ASP A 332 20.42 112.11 -0.50
C ASP A 332 19.05 111.88 -1.14
N LEU A 333 18.76 112.62 -2.20
CA LEU A 333 17.51 112.56 -2.94
C LEU A 333 17.76 111.97 -4.33
N LYS A 334 17.15 110.83 -4.60
CA LYS A 334 17.08 110.20 -5.92
C LYS A 334 15.62 110.16 -6.36
N LYS A 335 15.30 110.79 -7.49
CA LYS A 335 13.91 110.89 -7.99
C LYS A 335 13.88 110.74 -9.52
N THR A 336 12.85 110.08 -10.01
CA THR A 336 12.52 110.02 -11.44
C THR A 336 11.20 110.75 -11.66
N LEU A 337 11.16 111.60 -12.68
CA LEU A 337 9.98 112.32 -13.12
C LEU A 337 9.72 111.98 -14.59
N TYR A 338 8.46 111.74 -14.93
CA TYR A 338 8.00 111.63 -16.31
C TYR A 338 7.37 112.96 -16.69
N LEU A 339 8.06 113.71 -17.56
CA LEU A 339 7.72 115.10 -17.90
C LEU A 339 7.40 115.22 -19.40
N PRO A 340 6.38 116.01 -19.78
CA PRO A 340 6.11 116.27 -21.19
C PRO A 340 7.12 117.26 -21.78
N GLU A 341 7.55 116.99 -23.00
CA GLU A 341 8.18 117.95 -23.89
C GLU A 341 7.12 118.93 -24.42
N VAL A 342 7.30 120.23 -24.16
CA VAL A 342 6.35 121.29 -24.52
C VAL A 342 7.06 122.36 -25.35
N LYS A 343 6.40 122.82 -26.41
CA LYS A 343 6.95 123.83 -27.34
C LYS A 343 6.55 125.25 -26.94
N ILE A 344 7.48 125.99 -26.35
CA ILE A 344 7.28 127.36 -25.82
C ILE A 344 8.14 128.34 -26.62
N ASN A 345 7.52 129.40 -27.16
CA ASN A 345 8.17 130.39 -28.05
C ASN A 345 9.06 129.75 -29.14
N GLY A 346 8.61 128.62 -29.72
CA GLY A 346 9.32 127.88 -30.77
C GLY A 346 10.46 126.95 -30.31
N LYS A 347 10.83 126.95 -29.02
CA LYS A 347 11.84 126.04 -28.43
C LYS A 347 11.16 124.95 -27.59
N ASN A 348 11.82 123.81 -27.45
CA ASN A 348 11.28 122.66 -26.72
C ASN A 348 11.89 122.60 -25.31
N PHE A 349 11.04 122.43 -24.29
CA PHE A 349 11.42 122.33 -22.89
C PHE A 349 10.70 121.17 -22.21
N LEU A 350 11.31 120.59 -21.18
CA LEU A 350 10.52 119.86 -20.17
C LEU A 350 9.94 120.87 -19.19
N VAL A 351 8.65 120.75 -18.89
CA VAL A 351 7.93 121.61 -17.95
C VAL A 351 7.76 120.88 -16.62
N THR A 352 8.14 121.53 -15.52
CA THR A 352 7.94 120.99 -14.17
C THR A 352 7.84 122.12 -13.13
N SER A 353 7.62 121.77 -11.86
CA SER A 353 7.66 122.74 -10.76
C SER A 353 9.04 122.84 -10.11
N PHE A 354 9.35 124.00 -9.54
CA PHE A 354 10.57 124.26 -8.76
C PHE A 354 10.74 123.27 -7.60
N ALA A 355 9.67 122.98 -6.85
CA ALA A 355 9.71 122.02 -5.75
C ALA A 355 9.99 120.59 -6.25
N SER A 356 9.35 120.18 -7.35
CA SER A 356 9.46 118.81 -7.89
C SER A 356 10.85 118.50 -8.44
N ILE A 357 11.57 119.51 -8.97
CA ILE A 357 12.90 119.35 -9.59
C ILE A 357 14.06 119.60 -8.62
N THR A 358 13.85 120.38 -7.56
CA THR A 358 14.86 120.62 -6.51
C THR A 358 14.71 119.67 -5.31
N GLY A 359 13.52 119.12 -5.08
CA GLY A 359 13.18 118.41 -3.85
C GLY A 359 12.69 119.30 -2.70
N LEU A 360 12.53 120.61 -2.92
CA LEU A 360 12.06 121.55 -1.90
C LEU A 360 10.52 121.52 -1.75
N ASP A 361 10.00 120.42 -1.20
CA ASP A 361 8.57 120.19 -0.94
C ASP A 361 8.01 120.89 0.32
N GLY A 362 8.81 121.77 0.93
CA GLY A 362 8.49 122.45 2.19
C GLY A 362 9.11 121.79 3.43
N SER A 363 9.53 120.52 3.36
CA SER A 363 10.25 119.86 4.46
C SER A 363 11.74 120.27 4.55
N ILE A 364 12.30 120.75 3.43
CA ILE A 364 13.73 121.07 3.29
C ILE A 364 13.97 122.59 3.27
N SER A 365 14.79 123.07 4.21
CA SER A 365 15.21 124.47 4.32
C SER A 365 16.40 124.82 3.41
N GLY A 366 16.24 124.61 2.10
CA GLY A 366 17.22 125.02 1.07
C GLY A 366 18.48 124.15 0.98
N PHE A 367 19.59 124.74 0.54
CA PHE A 367 20.85 124.05 0.26
C PHE A 367 22.06 124.72 0.92
N THR A 368 23.08 123.93 1.25
CA THR A 368 24.26 124.40 2.00
C THR A 368 25.57 123.81 1.48
N ARG A 369 25.60 122.50 1.18
CA ARG A 369 26.77 121.78 0.67
C ARG A 369 26.31 120.70 -0.30
N VAL A 370 25.90 121.09 -1.50
CA VAL A 370 25.58 120.14 -2.57
C VAL A 370 26.89 119.54 -3.09
N VAL A 371 27.11 118.26 -2.79
CA VAL A 371 28.36 117.53 -3.13
C VAL A 371 28.23 116.77 -4.44
N GLU A 372 27.07 116.16 -4.67
CA GLU A 372 26.71 115.40 -5.86
C GLU A 372 25.41 115.97 -6.43
N LEU A 373 25.41 116.27 -7.73
CA LEU A 373 24.27 116.77 -8.48
C LEU A 373 24.36 116.19 -9.90
N SER A 374 23.33 115.42 -10.29
CA SER A 374 23.25 114.78 -11.59
C SER A 374 21.81 114.74 -12.04
N TYR A 375 21.52 115.29 -13.21
CA TYR A 375 20.24 115.15 -13.90
C TYR A 375 20.50 114.47 -15.24
N ARG A 376 19.79 113.36 -15.53
CA ARG A 376 19.90 112.60 -16.78
C ARG A 376 18.53 112.44 -17.41
N ASN A 377 18.42 112.78 -18.68
CA ASN A 377 17.18 112.81 -19.44
C ASN A 377 17.16 111.75 -20.56
N ARG A 378 16.03 111.06 -20.72
CA ARG A 378 15.78 110.10 -21.80
C ARG A 378 14.38 110.32 -22.39
N LEU A 379 14.28 110.47 -23.71
CA LEU A 379 12.99 110.35 -24.40
C LEU A 379 12.49 108.91 -24.26
N LEU A 380 11.33 108.70 -23.63
CA LEU A 380 10.92 107.36 -23.18
C LEU A 380 10.50 106.44 -24.35
N SER A 381 10.15 107.01 -25.50
CA SER A 381 9.92 106.30 -26.77
C SER A 381 11.20 105.93 -27.52
N SER A 382 12.38 106.18 -26.94
CA SER A 382 13.68 105.89 -27.56
C SER A 382 14.54 104.97 -26.71
N GLU A 383 15.17 103.98 -27.36
CA GLU A 383 16.09 103.03 -26.73
C GLU A 383 17.45 103.65 -26.32
N THR A 384 17.68 104.93 -26.61
CA THR A 384 18.92 105.63 -26.24
C THR A 384 19.11 105.76 -24.73
N GLU A 385 20.35 105.64 -24.25
CA GLU A 385 20.69 105.89 -22.84
C GLU A 385 20.37 107.32 -22.37
N ALA A 386 20.11 107.48 -21.07
CA ALA A 386 19.81 108.77 -20.47
C ALA A 386 21.01 109.72 -20.49
N VAL A 387 20.91 110.82 -21.23
CA VAL A 387 21.99 111.80 -21.45
C VAL A 387 22.03 112.82 -20.31
N PRO A 388 23.21 113.18 -19.75
CA PRO A 388 23.30 114.20 -18.72
C PRO A 388 22.87 115.58 -19.22
N LEU A 389 22.10 116.31 -18.42
CA LEU A 389 21.74 117.70 -18.69
C LEU A 389 22.96 118.62 -18.48
N THR A 390 23.28 119.40 -19.51
CA THR A 390 24.47 120.28 -19.58
C THR A 390 24.10 121.75 -19.80
N GLY A 391 22.83 122.11 -19.65
CA GLY A 391 22.34 123.49 -19.61
C GLY A 391 21.71 123.79 -18.24
N PRO A 392 21.54 125.07 -17.89
CA PRO A 392 20.85 125.47 -16.67
C PRO A 392 19.35 125.12 -16.73
N ILE A 393 18.74 124.93 -15.56
CA ILE A 393 17.28 124.93 -15.42
C ILE A 393 16.82 126.40 -15.34
N LEU A 394 15.75 126.76 -16.05
CA LEU A 394 15.24 128.13 -16.09
C LEU A 394 13.99 128.25 -15.20
N SER A 395 14.11 128.94 -14.06
CA SER A 395 12.96 129.39 -13.28
C SER A 395 12.35 130.62 -13.96
N LEU A 396 11.03 130.65 -14.19
CA LEU A 396 10.39 131.80 -14.84
C LEU A 396 10.32 133.03 -13.91
N GLY A 397 10.39 134.22 -14.50
CA GLY A 397 10.31 135.49 -13.75
C GLY A 397 8.89 135.81 -13.24
N GLU A 398 7.88 135.52 -14.07
CA GLU A 398 6.46 135.78 -13.80
C GLU A 398 5.83 134.78 -12.80
N GLU A 399 6.26 133.52 -12.83
CA GLU A 399 5.93 132.50 -11.83
C GLU A 399 7.17 131.65 -11.54
N ARG A 400 7.85 131.95 -10.43
CA ARG A 400 9.11 131.32 -10.01
C ARG A 400 8.95 129.85 -9.62
N ASN A 401 7.72 129.41 -9.36
CA ASN A 401 7.42 128.00 -9.13
C ASN A 401 7.43 127.16 -10.43
N VAL A 402 7.42 127.77 -11.63
CA VAL A 402 7.64 127.03 -12.89
C VAL A 402 9.14 126.92 -13.18
N CYS A 403 9.58 125.70 -13.51
CA CYS A 403 10.91 125.43 -14.04
C CYS A 403 10.83 124.82 -15.44
N LEU A 404 11.66 125.33 -16.35
CA LEU A 404 11.79 124.88 -17.73
C LEU A 404 13.19 124.35 -17.99
N ILE A 405 13.29 123.18 -18.62
CA ILE A 405 14.57 122.52 -18.91
C ILE A 405 14.79 122.51 -20.43
N PRO A 406 15.76 123.28 -20.97
CA PRO A 406 15.97 123.36 -22.41
C PRO A 406 16.49 122.05 -23.01
N LEU A 407 15.79 121.51 -24.02
CA LEU A 407 16.23 120.32 -24.75
C LEU A 407 17.09 120.68 -25.96
N ARG A 408 18.24 120.01 -26.12
CA ARG A 408 19.22 120.29 -27.20
C ARG A 408 19.00 119.48 -28.48
N LYS A 409 18.24 118.38 -28.44
CA LYS A 409 17.98 117.51 -29.59
C LYS A 409 16.50 117.11 -29.59
N GLN A 410 15.83 117.38 -30.71
CA GLN A 410 14.41 117.06 -30.90
C GLN A 410 14.25 115.57 -31.22
N GLY A 411 13.14 114.97 -30.80
CA GLY A 411 12.87 113.54 -31.02
C GLY A 411 11.50 113.07 -30.53
N GLY A 412 10.94 113.70 -29.48
CA GLY A 412 9.53 113.55 -29.16
C GLY A 412 8.64 114.39 -30.09
N GLU A 413 7.34 114.13 -30.08
CA GLU A 413 6.33 115.04 -30.63
C GLU A 413 5.96 116.06 -29.54
N PRO A 414 6.46 117.31 -29.58
CA PRO A 414 6.29 118.24 -28.47
C PRO A 414 4.86 118.76 -28.38
N LEU A 415 4.28 118.75 -27.17
CA LEU A 415 2.95 119.27 -26.93
C LEU A 415 2.92 120.79 -27.13
N ILE A 416 1.80 121.31 -27.64
CA ILE A 416 1.58 122.75 -27.81
C ILE A 416 0.82 123.25 -26.57
N PRO A 417 1.29 124.31 -25.89
CA PRO A 417 0.57 124.90 -24.76
C PRO A 417 -0.67 125.66 -25.23
N ILE A 418 -1.83 125.44 -24.60
CA ILE A 418 -3.04 126.25 -24.81
C ILE A 418 -3.04 127.44 -23.84
N SER A 419 -3.27 128.65 -24.35
CA SER A 419 -3.31 129.86 -23.51
C SER A 419 -4.63 129.98 -22.75
N PHE A 420 -4.64 130.79 -21.69
CA PHE A 420 -5.86 131.11 -20.93
C PHE A 420 -7.02 131.64 -21.81
N ALA A 421 -6.71 132.44 -22.83
CA ALA A 421 -7.71 133.01 -23.73
C ALA A 421 -8.34 131.97 -24.68
N GLU A 422 -7.60 130.93 -25.04
CA GLU A 422 -8.07 129.81 -25.85
C GLU A 422 -8.80 128.78 -24.99
N LEU A 423 -8.26 128.46 -23.81
CA LEU A 423 -8.91 127.56 -22.84
C LEU A 423 -10.26 128.11 -22.36
N LYS A 424 -10.38 129.43 -22.17
CA LYS A 424 -11.66 130.11 -21.87
C LYS A 424 -12.67 130.02 -23.02
N LYS A 425 -12.23 129.88 -24.29
CA LYS A 425 -13.11 129.68 -25.46
C LYS A 425 -13.47 128.20 -25.66
N ARG A 426 -12.52 127.28 -25.46
CA ARG A 426 -12.70 125.82 -25.53
C ARG A 426 -13.61 125.29 -24.42
N GLY A 427 -13.51 125.88 -23.23
CA GLY A 427 -14.11 125.32 -22.01
C GLY A 427 -13.21 124.30 -21.32
N LEU A 428 -13.58 123.96 -20.08
CA LEU A 428 -12.77 123.14 -19.16
C LEU A 428 -13.14 121.65 -19.17
N GLN A 429 -14.05 121.23 -20.06
CA GLN A 429 -14.40 119.82 -20.24
C GLN A 429 -13.25 119.04 -20.90
N ASN A 430 -13.25 117.72 -20.75
CA ASN A 430 -12.29 116.84 -21.42
C ASN A 430 -10.82 117.25 -21.13
N LEU A 431 -10.51 117.43 -19.85
CA LEU A 431 -9.16 117.70 -19.34
C LEU A 431 -8.71 116.55 -18.46
N THR A 432 -7.46 116.10 -18.61
CA THR A 432 -6.90 114.95 -17.90
C THR A 432 -5.67 115.37 -17.09
N LEU A 433 -5.68 115.04 -15.81
CA LEU A 433 -4.54 115.15 -14.89
C LEU A 433 -3.60 113.96 -15.10
N PHE A 434 -2.29 114.22 -15.11
CA PHE A 434 -1.23 113.22 -15.21
C PHE A 434 -0.28 113.33 -14.02
N LYS A 435 -0.01 112.19 -13.36
CA LYS A 435 1.00 112.10 -12.31
C LYS A 435 2.42 112.06 -12.87
N THR A 436 3.25 112.98 -12.42
CA THR A 436 4.68 113.01 -12.80
C THR A 436 5.47 111.79 -12.33
N GLY A 437 5.05 111.12 -11.25
CA GLY A 437 5.78 109.99 -10.69
C GLY A 437 5.58 108.64 -11.40
N THR A 438 4.51 108.48 -12.20
CA THR A 438 3.98 107.13 -12.50
C THR A 438 3.88 106.78 -14.00
N PHE A 439 4.40 107.63 -14.88
CA PHE A 439 4.26 107.53 -16.34
C PHE A 439 2.79 107.32 -16.77
N GLY A 440 1.87 108.09 -16.18
CA GLY A 440 0.44 108.02 -16.50
C GLY A 440 -0.25 106.68 -16.22
N LYS A 441 0.33 105.82 -15.37
CA LYS A 441 -0.44 104.77 -14.70
C LYS A 441 -1.50 105.36 -13.76
N GLU A 442 -1.22 106.55 -13.23
CA GLU A 442 -2.17 107.37 -12.49
C GLU A 442 -2.51 108.62 -13.32
N THR A 443 -3.70 108.58 -13.91
CA THR A 443 -4.34 109.70 -14.60
C THR A 443 -5.81 109.79 -14.18
N ALA A 444 -6.37 110.99 -14.15
CA ALA A 444 -7.80 111.15 -13.90
C ALA A 444 -8.40 112.26 -14.77
N PRO A 445 -9.66 112.14 -15.21
CA PRO A 445 -10.39 113.29 -15.74
C PRO A 445 -10.58 114.34 -14.63
N LEU A 446 -10.61 115.62 -15.03
CA LEU A 446 -10.71 116.74 -14.11
C LEU A 446 -12.08 117.41 -14.09
N ASP A 447 -12.81 117.40 -15.20
CA ASP A 447 -14.23 117.79 -15.33
C ASP A 447 -14.66 118.97 -14.44
N ASP A 448 -15.74 118.83 -13.65
CA ASP A 448 -16.31 119.90 -12.82
C ASP A 448 -15.44 120.30 -11.60
N ARG A 449 -14.28 119.64 -11.42
CA ARG A 449 -13.27 120.00 -10.40
C ARG A 449 -12.40 121.19 -10.84
N CYS A 450 -12.46 121.58 -12.11
CA CYS A 450 -11.71 122.69 -12.70
C CYS A 450 -12.44 124.04 -12.67
N SER A 451 -11.69 125.13 -12.51
CA SER A 451 -12.17 126.51 -12.65
C SER A 451 -11.06 127.47 -13.05
N LEU A 452 -11.38 128.57 -13.73
CA LEU A 452 -10.41 129.60 -14.12
C LEU A 452 -10.41 130.77 -13.12
N GLY A 453 -9.24 131.27 -12.75
CA GLY A 453 -9.12 132.46 -11.91
C GLY A 453 -9.74 133.70 -12.57
N LEU A 454 -10.59 134.42 -11.83
CA LEU A 454 -11.31 135.60 -12.33
C LEU A 454 -10.50 136.92 -12.27
N ASN A 455 -9.33 136.92 -11.62
CA ASN A 455 -8.53 138.14 -11.44
C ASN A 455 -7.69 138.46 -12.70
N ALA A 456 -7.97 139.59 -13.34
CA ALA A 456 -7.27 140.05 -14.54
C ALA A 456 -5.85 140.61 -14.29
N ALA A 457 -5.49 140.91 -13.03
CA ALA A 457 -4.22 141.50 -12.65
C ALA A 457 -3.17 140.48 -12.13
N ALA A 458 -3.45 139.19 -12.24
CA ALA A 458 -2.60 138.11 -11.72
C ALA A 458 -2.27 137.07 -12.81
N PRO A 459 -1.16 136.32 -12.70
CA PRO A 459 -0.86 135.20 -13.58
C PRO A 459 -2.03 134.21 -13.64
N HIS A 460 -2.30 133.68 -14.84
CA HIS A 460 -3.48 132.91 -15.12
C HIS A 460 -3.31 131.44 -14.69
N TYR A 461 -4.08 131.04 -13.67
CA TYR A 461 -4.13 129.64 -13.22
C TYR A 461 -5.46 128.97 -13.58
N LEU A 462 -5.36 127.68 -13.89
CA LEU A 462 -6.44 126.72 -13.74
C LEU A 462 -6.42 126.23 -12.29
N ILE A 463 -7.51 126.45 -11.56
CA ILE A 463 -7.70 126.03 -10.17
C ILE A 463 -8.41 124.68 -10.19
N ILE A 464 -7.74 123.66 -9.65
CA ILE A 464 -8.22 122.28 -9.55
C ILE A 464 -8.59 122.01 -8.08
N ARG A 465 -9.81 121.50 -7.84
CA ARG A 465 -10.28 121.12 -6.51
C ARG A 465 -9.84 119.68 -6.17
N ASN A 466 -9.19 119.51 -5.02
CA ASN A 466 -8.82 118.21 -4.47
C ASN A 466 -9.84 117.77 -3.41
N ALA A 467 -10.41 116.57 -3.56
CA ALA A 467 -11.34 116.01 -2.61
C ALA A 467 -10.59 115.42 -1.40
N ILE A 468 -10.46 116.20 -0.31
CA ILE A 468 -9.78 115.76 0.93
C ILE A 468 -10.46 114.53 1.57
N ARG A 469 -11.78 114.35 1.35
CA ARG A 469 -12.61 113.34 2.05
C ARG A 469 -13.04 112.13 1.20
N ASN A 470 -12.93 112.20 -0.13
CA ASN A 470 -13.32 111.13 -1.03
C ASN A 470 -12.06 110.55 -1.70
N SER A 471 -11.60 109.39 -1.25
CA SER A 471 -10.40 108.72 -1.78
C SER A 471 -10.55 108.13 -3.20
N SER A 472 -11.72 108.29 -3.82
CA SER A 472 -12.01 107.89 -5.20
C SER A 472 -11.46 108.85 -6.26
N GLU A 473 -11.12 110.09 -5.88
CA GLU A 473 -10.59 111.10 -6.81
C GLU A 473 -9.08 111.25 -6.65
N LEU A 474 -8.34 111.14 -7.75
CA LEU A 474 -6.91 111.42 -7.79
C LEU A 474 -6.67 112.93 -7.49
N PRO A 475 -5.92 113.29 -6.43
CA PRO A 475 -5.61 114.68 -6.12
C PRO A 475 -4.50 115.21 -7.04
N ALA A 476 -4.57 116.49 -7.41
CA ALA A 476 -3.52 117.18 -8.13
C ALA A 476 -2.43 117.69 -7.16
N GLU A 477 -1.17 117.32 -7.39
CA GLU A 477 -0.04 117.62 -6.51
C GLU A 477 1.04 118.44 -7.23
N VAL A 478 1.95 119.04 -6.45
CA VAL A 478 2.98 119.95 -6.99
C VAL A 478 3.94 119.19 -7.93
N GLY A 479 3.95 119.60 -9.20
CA GLY A 479 4.66 118.96 -10.30
C GLY A 479 3.76 118.33 -11.36
N ASP A 480 2.57 117.87 -10.98
CA ASP A 480 1.63 117.23 -11.90
C ASP A 480 1.19 118.18 -13.02
N PHE A 481 0.73 117.65 -14.14
CA PHE A 481 0.37 118.45 -15.30
C PHE A 481 -0.96 118.01 -15.91
N VAL A 482 -1.52 118.90 -16.72
CA VAL A 482 -2.83 118.72 -17.35
C VAL A 482 -2.68 118.77 -18.87
N ILE A 483 -3.35 117.84 -19.56
CA ILE A 483 -3.41 117.77 -21.03
C ILE A 483 -4.90 117.69 -21.41
N SER A 484 -5.29 118.36 -22.50
CA SER A 484 -6.63 118.26 -23.05
C SER A 484 -6.82 116.93 -23.79
N LYS A 485 -8.07 116.47 -23.94
CA LYS A 485 -8.38 115.25 -24.70
C LYS A 485 -7.77 115.26 -26.11
N GLU A 486 -7.66 116.44 -26.73
CA GLU A 486 -7.12 116.64 -28.09
C GLU A 486 -5.58 116.71 -28.12
N GLY A 487 -4.89 116.47 -27.00
CA GLY A 487 -3.43 116.44 -26.92
C GLY A 487 -2.75 117.79 -26.66
N ALA A 488 -3.49 118.88 -26.41
CA ALA A 488 -2.90 120.17 -26.07
C ALA A 488 -2.41 120.19 -24.62
N PHE A 489 -1.21 120.69 -24.35
CA PHE A 489 -0.70 120.86 -22.99
C PHE A 489 -1.41 122.06 -22.34
N VAL A 490 -1.96 121.87 -21.14
CA VAL A 490 -2.72 122.92 -20.44
C VAL A 490 -1.82 123.68 -19.47
N GLY A 491 -1.09 122.97 -18.62
CA GLY A 491 -0.26 123.60 -17.61
C GLY A 491 0.35 122.62 -16.61
N VAL A 492 1.11 123.17 -15.66
CA VAL A 492 1.75 122.44 -14.57
C VAL A 492 1.28 122.96 -13.21
N VAL A 493 0.97 122.06 -12.28
CA VAL A 493 0.60 122.34 -10.90
C VAL A 493 1.83 122.84 -10.16
N VAL A 494 1.84 124.13 -9.85
CA VAL A 494 2.97 124.82 -9.23
C VAL A 494 2.86 124.95 -7.71
N ARG A 495 1.64 124.94 -7.19
CA ARG A 495 1.34 125.15 -5.77
C ARG A 495 0.04 124.45 -5.40
N VAL A 496 -0.01 123.88 -4.21
CA VAL A 496 -1.25 123.40 -3.58
C VAL A 496 -1.48 124.23 -2.31
N ARG A 497 -2.73 124.66 -2.07
CA ARG A 497 -3.13 125.44 -0.91
C ARG A 497 -4.35 124.81 -0.26
N SER A 498 -4.30 124.56 1.04
CA SER A 498 -5.49 124.25 1.85
C SER A 498 -6.12 125.53 2.40
N ASP A 499 -7.41 125.49 2.73
CA ASP A 499 -8.03 126.51 3.57
C ASP A 499 -7.54 126.41 5.03
N ALA A 500 -7.82 127.44 5.84
CA ALA A 500 -7.37 127.53 7.22
C ALA A 500 -7.91 126.42 8.15
N TYR A 501 -8.91 125.65 7.71
CA TYR A 501 -9.52 124.57 8.49
C TYR A 501 -9.30 123.17 7.88
N GLY A 502 -8.51 123.03 6.80
CA GLY A 502 -8.24 121.74 6.15
C GLY A 502 -9.48 121.04 5.58
N ARG A 503 -10.49 121.81 5.18
CA ARG A 503 -11.78 121.36 4.61
C ARG A 503 -11.79 121.37 3.09
N SER A 504 -11.03 122.27 2.45
CA SER A 504 -10.83 122.31 1.01
C SER A 504 -9.36 122.48 0.66
N GLN A 505 -8.96 121.93 -0.49
CA GLN A 505 -7.62 122.05 -1.03
C GLN A 505 -7.70 122.36 -2.52
N GLU A 506 -6.96 123.38 -2.94
CA GLU A 506 -6.92 123.88 -4.30
C GLU A 506 -5.50 123.78 -4.85
N ALA A 507 -5.36 123.09 -5.97
CA ALA A 507 -4.13 122.97 -6.74
C ALA A 507 -4.13 124.01 -7.88
N PHE A 508 -3.07 124.81 -7.94
CA PHE A 508 -2.90 125.91 -8.88
C PHE A 508 -2.04 125.43 -10.04
N CYS A 509 -2.68 125.17 -11.17
CA CYS A 509 -2.04 124.80 -12.43
C CYS A 509 -1.75 126.07 -13.26
N TYR A 510 -0.47 126.39 -13.44
CA TYR A 510 -0.02 127.56 -14.19
C TYR A 510 -0.23 127.35 -15.69
N LEU A 511 -0.95 128.28 -16.33
CA LEU A 511 -1.22 128.28 -17.76
C LEU A 511 -0.22 129.22 -18.46
N PHE A 512 0.37 128.75 -19.56
CA PHE A 512 1.40 129.52 -20.25
C PHE A 512 0.81 130.69 -21.05
N PRO A 513 1.40 131.90 -20.98
CA PRO A 513 1.01 133.01 -21.84
C PRO A 513 1.42 132.72 -23.30
N PRO A 514 0.75 133.29 -24.32
CA PRO A 514 1.08 133.10 -25.74
C PRO A 514 2.53 133.45 -26.13
N ALA A 515 3.19 134.31 -25.35
CA ALA A 515 4.60 134.61 -25.47
C ALA A 515 5.23 134.76 -24.08
N VAL A 516 6.06 133.79 -23.67
CA VAL A 516 6.77 133.82 -22.38
C VAL A 516 7.90 134.86 -22.41
N ARG A 517 8.06 135.64 -21.34
CA ARG A 517 9.16 136.61 -21.18
C ARG A 517 10.39 135.95 -20.58
N TRP A 518 11.49 135.95 -21.33
CA TRP A 518 12.76 135.36 -20.92
C TRP A 518 13.68 136.30 -20.12
N THR A 519 13.43 137.60 -20.14
CA THR A 519 14.28 138.67 -19.54
C THR A 519 14.51 138.50 -18.05
N ASP A 520 13.51 137.98 -17.34
CA ASP A 520 13.47 137.89 -15.88
C ASP A 520 13.65 136.46 -15.37
N ALA A 521 13.90 135.51 -16.29
CA ALA A 521 14.16 134.11 -15.96
C ALA A 521 15.48 133.98 -15.17
N ARG A 522 15.49 133.06 -14.20
CA ARG A 522 16.66 132.78 -13.36
C ARG A 522 17.25 131.43 -13.72
N GLU A 523 18.52 131.44 -14.13
CA GLU A 523 19.28 130.24 -14.40
C GLU A 523 19.71 129.57 -13.09
N ILE A 524 19.43 128.28 -12.98
CA ILE A 524 19.94 127.38 -11.94
C ILE A 524 21.01 126.49 -12.61
N PRO A 525 22.31 126.72 -12.37
CA PRO A 525 23.37 125.99 -13.05
C PRO A 525 23.48 124.55 -12.52
N LEU A 526 23.68 123.60 -13.42
CA LEU A 526 23.84 122.16 -13.09
C LEU A 526 25.30 121.69 -13.03
N THR A 527 26.25 122.60 -13.22
CA THR A 527 27.69 122.33 -13.24
C THR A 527 28.43 123.14 -12.18
N LYS A 528 29.52 122.59 -11.64
CA LYS A 528 30.45 123.32 -10.75
C LYS A 528 31.24 124.36 -11.57
N ALA A 529 31.65 125.48 -10.97
CA ALA A 529 32.62 126.37 -11.60
C ALA A 529 34.04 125.76 -11.56
N ALA A 530 34.96 126.33 -12.35
CA ALA A 530 36.32 125.81 -12.45
C ALA A 530 37.05 125.86 -11.10
N GLY A 531 37.49 124.70 -10.62
CA GLY A 531 38.19 124.55 -9.33
C GLY A 531 37.30 124.26 -8.12
N GLU A 532 35.97 124.31 -8.25
CA GLU A 532 35.07 124.09 -7.13
C GLU A 532 34.84 122.61 -6.78
N LYS A 533 34.76 122.32 -5.47
CA LYS A 533 34.42 120.98 -4.95
C LYS A 533 32.92 120.77 -4.75
N LEU A 534 32.13 121.83 -4.63
CA LEU A 534 30.68 121.81 -4.37
C LEU A 534 29.92 122.43 -5.56
N TYR A 535 28.60 122.22 -5.64
CA TYR A 535 27.73 122.95 -6.57
C TYR A 535 27.19 124.22 -5.88
N SER A 536 28.08 125.20 -5.65
CA SER A 536 27.79 126.49 -5.01
C SER A 536 26.67 127.25 -5.74
N GLY A 537 26.84 127.53 -7.04
CA GLY A 537 25.90 128.28 -7.86
C GLY A 537 24.52 127.64 -7.96
N PHE A 538 24.42 126.31 -7.88
CA PHE A 538 23.12 125.64 -7.76
C PHE A 538 22.45 125.99 -6.43
N ALA A 539 23.17 125.81 -5.31
CA ALA A 539 22.64 126.10 -3.98
C ALA A 539 22.26 127.58 -3.83
N GLU A 540 23.08 128.50 -4.33
CA GLU A 540 22.82 129.94 -4.31
C GLU A 540 21.60 130.33 -5.15
N ALA A 541 21.52 129.88 -6.41
CA ALA A 541 20.38 130.18 -7.28
C ALA A 541 19.07 129.65 -6.69
N VAL A 542 19.07 128.41 -6.18
CA VAL A 542 17.90 127.77 -5.58
C VAL A 542 17.51 128.44 -4.27
N ASN A 543 18.46 128.78 -3.39
CA ASN A 543 18.18 129.53 -2.16
C ASN A 543 17.60 130.93 -2.44
N GLN A 544 18.14 131.66 -3.44
CA GLN A 544 17.61 132.96 -3.86
C GLN A 544 16.16 132.86 -4.38
N ILE A 545 15.83 131.78 -5.09
CA ILE A 545 14.46 131.53 -5.56
C ILE A 545 13.55 131.15 -4.38
N GLN A 546 13.97 130.24 -3.49
CA GLN A 546 13.20 129.83 -2.32
C GLN A 546 12.90 130.99 -1.36
N GLN A 547 13.86 131.89 -1.12
CA GLN A 547 13.63 133.11 -0.35
C GLN A 547 12.57 133.98 -1.03
N LYS A 548 12.72 134.26 -2.33
CA LYS A 548 11.78 135.06 -3.14
C LYS A 548 10.40 134.43 -3.34
N LEU A 549 10.25 133.14 -3.07
CA LEU A 549 8.97 132.43 -3.01
C LEU A 549 8.36 132.54 -1.61
N SER A 550 9.18 132.41 -0.57
CA SER A 550 8.77 132.54 0.83
C SER A 550 8.33 133.96 1.19
N ASP A 551 8.93 134.98 0.59
CA ASP A 551 8.55 136.38 0.75
C ASP A 551 7.38 136.80 -0.15
N ALA A 552 7.01 135.98 -1.15
CA ALA A 552 5.82 136.15 -1.99
C ALA A 552 4.63 135.27 -1.53
N GLY A 553 4.80 134.51 -0.45
CA GLY A 553 3.76 133.72 0.21
C GLY A 553 3.26 134.32 1.53
N LYS A 554 3.72 135.52 1.87
CA LYS A 554 3.28 136.36 2.99
C LYS A 554 2.38 137.49 2.47
#